data_AF-V8N2E7-F1
#
_entry.id   AF-V8N2E7-F1
#
_cell.length_a   1.000
_cell.length_b   1.000
_cell.length_c   1.000
_cell.angle_alpha   90.00
_cell.angle_beta   90.00
_cell.angle_gamma   90.00
#
_symmetry.space_group_name_H-M   'P 1'
#
loop_
_entity.id
_entity.type
_entity.pdbx_description
1 polymer ?
#
loop_
_entity_poly.entity_id
_entity_poly.type
_entity_poly.pdbx_seq_one_letter_code
_entity_poly.pdbx_strand_id
1 'polypeptide(L)' 'MAPYAALPSHPNIARLAEVIVGDQNVYIFFEPGKDNMHDLVRRRKRVPESEAVALFQQMAEAVAHCHQHGIVLRDIKLR' A
#
# COMPACT_ATOMS: atom_id res chain seq x y z
N MET A 1 -11.68 -5.35 11.30
CA MET A 1 -10.69 -6.40 10.97
C MET A 1 -11.04 -7.23 9.74
N ALA A 2 -12.30 -7.32 9.31
CA ALA A 2 -12.72 -8.16 8.17
C ALA A 2 -12.04 -7.89 6.79
N PRO A 3 -11.71 -6.66 6.35
CA PRO A 3 -11.22 -6.47 4.98
C PRO A 3 -9.77 -6.94 4.76
N TYR A 4 -8.90 -6.90 5.79
CA TYR A 4 -7.53 -7.39 5.66
C TYR A 4 -7.42 -8.92 5.72
N ALA A 5 -8.38 -9.61 6.34
CA ALA A 5 -8.40 -11.07 6.38
C ALA A 5 -8.88 -11.70 5.05
N ALA A 6 -9.50 -10.91 4.16
CA ALA A 6 -10.17 -11.41 2.96
C ALA A 6 -9.43 -11.10 1.65
N LEU A 7 -8.37 -10.29 1.67
CA LEU A 7 -7.60 -9.97 0.47
C LEU A 7 -6.41 -10.93 0.32
N PRO A 8 -6.33 -11.73 -0.76
CA PRO A 8 -5.16 -12.56 -1.01
C PRO A 8 -3.88 -11.72 -1.11
N SER A 9 -2.74 -12.32 -0.74
CA SER A 9 -1.44 -11.62 -0.79
C SER A 9 -1.13 -11.13 -2.20
N HIS A 10 -0.57 -9.91 -2.30
CA HIS A 10 -0.16 -9.29 -3.55
C HIS A 10 1.19 -8.57 -3.34
N PRO A 11 2.15 -8.65 -4.27
CA PRO A 11 3.50 -8.08 -4.11
C PRO A 11 3.52 -6.55 -3.90
N ASN A 12 2.52 -5.83 -4.42
CA ASN A 12 2.40 -4.38 -4.28
C ASN A 12 1.46 -3.93 -3.15
N ILE A 13 1.10 -4.81 -2.22
CA ILE A 13 0.30 -4.51 -1.02
C ILE A 13 1.11 -4.88 0.22
N ALA A 14 1.14 -3.99 1.21
CA ALA A 14 1.89 -4.21 2.44
C ALA A 14 1.43 -5.50 3.14
N ARG A 15 2.38 -6.39 3.46
CA ARG A 15 2.11 -7.61 4.21
C ARG A 15 1.99 -7.30 5.69
N LEU A 16 0.88 -7.75 6.28
CA LEU A 16 0.68 -7.75 7.72
C LEU A 16 1.64 -8.77 8.36
N ALA A 17 2.48 -8.31 9.28
CA ALA A 17 3.42 -9.16 10.00
C ALA A 17 2.79 -9.71 11.28
N GLU A 18 2.18 -8.85 12.09
CA GLU A 18 1.60 -9.24 13.38
C GLU A 18 0.47 -8.28 13.79
N VAL A 19 -0.49 -8.80 14.57
CA VAL A 19 -1.51 -8.00 15.24
C VAL A 19 -1.53 -8.35 16.71
N ILE A 20 -1.31 -7.36 17.57
CA ILE A 20 -1.42 -7.51 19.03
C ILE A 20 -2.67 -6.76 19.49
N VAL A 21 -3.58 -7.47 20.14
CA VAL A 21 -4.81 -6.91 20.69
C VAL A 21 -4.64 -6.76 22.20
N GLY A 22 -4.67 -5.52 22.68
CA GLY A 22 -4.76 -5.20 24.10
C GLY A 22 -6.17 -4.78 24.49
N ASP A 23 -6.38 -4.47 25.77
CA ASP A 23 -7.70 -4.19 26.33
C ASP A 23 -8.41 -2.98 25.69
N GLN A 24 -7.63 -1.96 25.30
CA GLN A 24 -8.16 -0.73 24.69
C GLN A 24 -7.55 -0.39 23.33
N ASN A 25 -6.54 -1.13 22.88
CA ASN A 25 -5.75 -0.80 21.71
C ASN A 25 -5.51 -2.01 20.82
N VAL A 26 -5.38 -1.77 19.52
CA VAL A 26 -4.91 -2.76 18.55
C VAL A 26 -3.63 -2.23 17.92
N TYR A 27 -2.56 -3.02 18.02
CA TYR A 27 -1.26 -2.74 17.41
C TYR A 27 -1.13 -3.60 16.16
N ILE A 28 -0.84 -2.95 15.02
CA ILE A 28 -0.74 -3.60 13.72
C ILE A 28 0.68 -3.38 13.21
N PHE A 29 1.41 -4.47 12.99
CA PHE A 29 2.80 -4.45 12.55
C PHE A 29 2.89 -4.84 11.08
N PHE A 30 3.70 -4.10 10.34
CA PHE A 30 4.00 -4.34 8.93
C PHE A 30 5.49 -4.53 8.74
N GLU A 31 5.87 -5.20 7.67
CA GLU A 31 7.27 -5.22 7.27
C GLU A 31 7.74 -3.80 6.90
N PRO A 32 8.96 -3.40 7.31
CA PRO A 32 9.48 -2.08 7.03
C PRO A 32 9.59 -1.85 5.52
N GLY A 33 8.90 -0.81 5.05
CA GLY A 33 9.05 -0.30 3.69
C GLY A 33 10.39 0.44 3.50
N LYS A 34 10.74 0.74 2.24
CA LYS A 34 11.96 1.49 1.90
C LYS A 34 11.78 3.00 2.05
N ASP A 35 10.91 3.58 1.24
CA ASP A 35 10.68 5.02 1.10
C ASP A 35 9.24 5.21 0.61
N ASN A 36 8.57 6.32 0.97
CA ASN A 36 7.22 6.60 0.46
C ASN A 36 7.26 7.47 -0.81
N MET A 37 6.20 7.39 -1.62
CA MET A 37 6.13 8.10 -2.89
C MET A 37 6.10 9.62 -2.74
N HIS A 38 5.52 10.13 -1.65
CA HIS A 38 5.48 11.56 -1.36
C HIS A 38 6.89 12.14 -1.18
N ASP A 39 7.73 11.47 -0.40
CA ASP A 39 9.11 11.87 -0.15
C ASP A 39 9.99 11.72 -1.38
N LEU A 40 9.79 10.66 -2.18
CA LEU A 40 10.47 10.49 -3.47
C LEU A 40 10.21 11.68 -4.40
N VAL A 41 8.94 12.05 -4.58
CA VAL A 41 8.54 13.15 -5.48
C VAL A 41 9.02 14.49 -4.93
N ARG A 42 8.90 14.75 -3.62
CA ARG A 42 9.42 15.97 -3.00
C ARG A 42 10.93 16.13 -3.17
N ARG A 43 11.69 15.05 -2.97
CA ARG A 43 13.15 15.05 -3.09
C ARG A 43 13.61 15.29 -4.52
N ARG A 44 12.98 14.62 -5.50
CA ARG A 44 13.42 14.66 -6.90
C ARG A 44 12.79 15.79 -7.72
N LYS A 45 11.73 16.43 -7.21
CA LYS A 45 10.85 17.40 -7.90
C LYS A 45 10.10 16.83 -9.11
N ARG A 46 10.76 16.01 -9.93
CA ARG A 46 10.18 15.29 -11.06
C ARG A 46 10.81 13.90 -11.18
N VAL A 47 9.98 12.91 -11.41
CA VAL A 47 10.41 11.54 -11.73
C VAL A 47 10.42 11.40 -13.26
N PRO A 48 11.47 10.83 -13.88
CA PRO A 48 11.49 10.54 -15.31
C PRO A 48 10.30 9.68 -15.71
N GLU A 49 9.76 9.90 -16.91
CA GLU A 49 8.52 9.25 -17.34
C GLU A 49 8.63 7.72 -17.37
N SER A 50 9.77 7.18 -17.83
CA SER A 50 10.03 5.74 -17.82
C SER A 50 9.95 5.12 -16.42
N GLU A 51 10.45 5.82 -15.41
CA GLU A 51 10.40 5.39 -14.01
C GLU A 51 9.01 5.61 -13.40
N ALA A 52 8.36 6.72 -13.73
CA ALA A 52 7.01 7.05 -13.27
C ALA A 52 5.99 6.01 -13.76
N VAL A 53 6.11 5.56 -15.02
CA VAL A 53 5.25 4.52 -15.59
C VAL A 53 5.41 3.20 -14.81
N ALA A 54 6.64 2.79 -14.53
CA ALA A 54 6.89 1.55 -13.78
C ALA A 54 6.33 1.62 -12.34
N LEU A 55 6.51 2.75 -11.66
CA LEU A 55 5.96 2.96 -10.31
C LEU A 55 4.43 3.01 -10.32
N PHE A 56 3.84 3.72 -11.29
CA PHE A 56 2.40 3.83 -11.41
C PHE A 56 1.75 2.48 -11.75
N GLN A 57 2.39 1.68 -12.60
CA GLN A 57 1.92 0.34 -12.92
C GLN A 57 1.81 -0.53 -11.66
N GLN A 58 2.83 -0.53 -10.80
CA GLN A 58 2.79 -1.26 -9.53
C GLN A 58 1.62 -0.81 -8.63
N MET A 59 1.38 0.51 -8.55
CA MET A 59 0.24 1.06 -7.79
C MET A 59 -1.10 0.67 -8.41
N ALA A 60 -1.21 0.71 -9.74
CA ALA A 60 -2.42 0.35 -10.47
C ALA A 60 -2.72 -1.16 -10.34
N GLU A 61 -1.71 -2.03 -10.35
CA GLU A 61 -1.84 -3.46 -10.11
C GLU A 61 -2.38 -3.74 -8.70
N ALA A 62 -1.87 -3.05 -7.67
CA ALA A 62 -2.40 -3.13 -6.30
C ALA A 62 -3.88 -2.72 -6.22
N VAL A 63 -4.25 -1.61 -6.88
CA VAL A 63 -5.63 -1.12 -6.93
C VAL A 63 -6.55 -2.09 -7.68
N ALA A 64 -6.08 -2.63 -8.81
CA ALA A 64 -6.81 -3.62 -9.58
C ALA A 64 -7.06 -4.89 -8.76
N HIS A 65 -6.06 -5.37 -8.03
CA HIS A 65 -6.19 -6.51 -7.11
C HIS A 65 -7.24 -6.25 -6.03
N CYS A 66 -7.24 -5.07 -5.40
CA CYS A 66 -8.29 -4.68 -4.46
C CYS A 66 -9.69 -4.69 -5.10
N HIS A 67 -9.84 -4.08 -6.28
CA HIS A 67 -11.12 -4.01 -6.98
C HIS A 67 -11.66 -5.38 -7.39
N GLN A 68 -10.78 -6.30 -7.83
CA GLN A 68 -11.15 -7.69 -8.15
C GLN A 68 -11.74 -8.44 -6.96
N HIS A 69 -11.38 -8.03 -5.73
CA HIS A 69 -11.87 -8.61 -4.48
C HIS A 69 -12.95 -7.74 -3.81
N GLY A 70 -13.54 -6.78 -4.54
CA GLY A 70 -14.65 -5.96 -4.05
C GLY A 70 -14.24 -4.90 -3.02
N ILE A 71 -12.95 -4.57 -2.92
CA ILE A 71 -12.43 -3.57 -1.97
C ILE A 71 -12.24 -2.23 -2.69
N VAL A 72 -12.86 -1.18 -2.17
CA VAL A 72 -12.63 0.21 -2.59
C VAL A 72 -11.74 0.91 -1.56
N LEU A 73 -10.57 1.40 -1.98
CA LEU A 73 -9.55 2.00 -1.11
C LEU A 73 -9.96 3.36 -0.52
N ARG A 74 -10.81 4.11 -1.23
CA ARG A 74 -11.42 5.41 -0.86
C ARG A 74 -10.48 6.61 -0.60
N ASP A 75 -9.23 6.39 -0.23
CA ASP A 75 -8.27 7.45 0.14
C ASP A 75 -6.88 7.17 -0.45
N ILE A 76 -6.81 7.05 -1.78
CA ILE A 76 -5.55 6.83 -2.50
C ILE A 76 -4.81 8.15 -2.64
N LYS A 77 -3.57 8.19 -2.15
CA LYS A 77 -2.66 9.33 -2.22
C LYS A 77 -1.21 8.87 -2.17
N LEU A 78 -0.28 9.76 -2.51
CA LEU A 78 1.16 9.46 -2.47
C LEU A 78 1.76 9.48 -1.04
N ARG A 79 1.00 9.98 -0.06
CA ARG A 79 1.42 10.25 1.32
C ARG A 79 1.15 9.05 2.23
#